data_AF-A0A948G7C7-F1
#
_entry.id   AF-A0A948G7C7-F1
#
_cell.length_a   1.000
_cell.length_b   1.000
_cell.length_c   1.000
_cell.angle_alpha   90.00
_cell.angle_beta   90.00
_cell.angle_gamma   90.00
#
_symmetry.space_group_name_H-M   'P 1'
#
loop_
_entity.id
_entity.type
_entity.pdbx_description
1 polymer ?
#
loop_
_entity_poly.entity_id
_entity_poly.type
_entity_poly.pdbx_seq_one_letter_code
_entity_poly.pdbx_strand_id
1 'polypeptide(L)'
;MITAVIAGLVALGGCDDKTTTTTPETSTTTQTESGKTGEHPAEEQVIYDYFDAINRGDYEAAYELRTMSRQPQSDHQAFVASYQPYIKSVKVVSVKKLPEFSSAEREEFQVEFDATYIKQYPAGSGYLPLFYVVVPDTQNEGEWLIESEGTGP
;
A
#
# COMPACT_ATOMS: atom_id res chain seq x y z
N MET A 1 -4.23 0.36 37.61
CA MET A 1 -5.15 1.14 38.46
C MET A 1 -6.05 1.93 37.54
N ILE A 2 -7.38 1.73 37.67
CA ILE A 2 -8.50 2.67 37.46
C ILE A 2 -8.53 3.35 36.07
N THR A 3 -9.50 3.11 35.18
CA THR A 3 -10.91 3.49 35.39
C THR A 3 -11.80 2.69 34.43
N ALA A 4 -12.72 1.90 34.99
CA ALA A 4 -13.93 1.48 34.30
C ALA A 4 -14.98 2.58 34.47
N VAL A 5 -15.69 2.95 33.41
CA VAL A 5 -16.94 3.72 33.50
C VAL A 5 -18.06 2.85 32.99
N ILE A 6 -18.91 2.42 33.91
CA ILE A 6 -20.22 1.84 33.66
C ILE A 6 -21.23 2.97 33.87
N ALA A 7 -22.08 3.22 32.88
CA ALA A 7 -23.38 3.87 33.07
C ALA A 7 -24.34 3.31 32.00
N GLY A 8 -25.33 2.55 32.45
CA GLY A 8 -26.38 1.98 31.60
C GLY A 8 -27.67 2.80 31.63
N LEU A 9 -28.64 2.41 30.81
CA LEU A 9 -30.07 2.41 31.15
C LEU A 9 -30.84 1.53 30.17
N VAL A 10 -31.73 0.70 30.70
CA VAL A 10 -32.68 -0.15 29.96
C VAL A 10 -33.94 0.66 29.65
N ALA A 11 -34.46 0.53 28.42
CA ALA A 11 -35.85 0.82 28.11
C ALA A 11 -36.46 -0.37 27.35
N LEU A 12 -37.46 -1.01 27.96
CA LEU A 12 -38.37 -1.97 27.34
C LEU A 12 -39.68 -1.26 27.01
N GLY A 13 -40.21 -1.45 25.80
CA GLY A 13 -41.63 -1.25 25.51
C GLY A 13 -41.96 -0.74 24.11
N GLY A 14 -42.72 -1.54 23.34
CA GLY A 14 -43.53 -1.05 22.21
C GLY A 14 -43.58 -2.00 21.01
N CYS A 15 -44.76 -2.57 20.75
CA CYS A 15 -45.08 -3.59 19.73
C CYS A 15 -45.27 -3.01 18.31
N ASP A 16 -44.96 -3.86 17.32
CA ASP A 16 -45.46 -3.94 15.92
C ASP A 16 -45.37 -2.70 15.00
N ASP A 17 -44.34 -2.68 14.13
CA ASP A 17 -44.55 -2.67 12.67
C ASP A 17 -43.27 -3.08 11.91
N LYS A 18 -43.47 -3.49 10.67
CA LYS A 18 -42.64 -4.35 9.84
C LYS A 18 -41.52 -3.60 9.12
N THR A 19 -40.25 -3.73 9.52
CA THR A 19 -39.09 -3.57 8.61
C THR A 19 -37.85 -4.26 9.17
N THR A 20 -37.40 -5.33 8.51
CA THR A 20 -36.10 -5.95 8.78
C THR A 20 -35.01 -5.05 8.20
N THR A 21 -34.28 -4.35 9.06
CA THR A 21 -33.03 -3.67 8.67
C THR A 21 -31.90 -4.25 9.51
N THR A 22 -31.11 -5.08 8.86
CA THR A 22 -29.86 -5.66 9.36
C THR A 22 -28.89 -4.53 9.68
N THR A 23 -28.45 -4.46 10.94
CA THR A 23 -27.34 -3.61 11.39
C THR A 23 -26.09 -3.97 10.58
N PRO A 24 -25.42 -3.02 9.91
CA PRO A 24 -24.08 -3.27 9.42
C PRO A 24 -23.13 -3.33 10.62
N GLU A 25 -22.50 -4.48 10.83
CA GLU A 25 -21.30 -4.58 11.65
C GLU A 25 -20.24 -3.65 11.05
N THR A 26 -19.94 -2.58 11.76
CA THR A 26 -18.79 -1.73 11.46
C THR A 26 -17.54 -2.54 11.77
N SER A 27 -17.01 -3.22 10.75
CA SER A 27 -15.63 -3.70 10.75
C SER A 27 -14.73 -2.50 11.02
N THR A 28 -14.16 -2.48 12.22
CA THR A 28 -13.10 -1.55 12.57
C THR A 28 -11.84 -2.05 11.87
N THR A 29 -11.65 -1.65 10.62
CA THR A 29 -10.33 -1.73 9.99
C THR A 29 -9.50 -0.64 10.64
N THR A 30 -8.53 -1.05 11.45
CA THR A 30 -7.45 -0.20 11.93
C THR A 30 -6.72 0.35 10.70
N GLN A 31 -7.08 1.56 10.28
CA GLN A 31 -6.21 2.39 9.45
C GLN A 31 -4.94 2.62 10.27
N THR A 32 -3.86 1.97 9.86
CA THR A 32 -2.53 2.36 10.29
C THR A 32 -2.28 3.74 9.72
N GLU A 33 -2.43 4.77 10.55
CA GLU A 33 -1.86 6.10 10.31
C GLU A 33 -0.35 5.94 10.07
N SER A 34 0.05 5.70 8.82
CA SER A 34 1.43 5.91 8.38
C SER A 34 1.57 7.40 8.10
N GLY A 35 1.84 8.16 9.15
CA GLY A 35 2.07 9.60 9.04
C GLY A 35 3.27 9.92 8.15
N LYS A 36 3.03 10.70 7.09
CA LYS A 36 4.02 11.60 6.51
C LYS A 36 3.29 12.74 5.79
N THR A 37 3.50 13.96 6.29
CA THR A 37 3.12 15.20 5.61
C THR A 37 3.65 15.17 4.18
N GLY A 38 2.75 15.24 3.20
CA GLY A 38 3.07 15.07 1.77
C GLY A 38 4.14 16.05 1.28
N GLU A 39 5.36 15.54 1.11
CA GLU A 39 6.44 16.25 0.42
C GLU A 39 6.30 16.10 -1.11
N HIS A 40 5.55 15.08 -1.55
CA HIS A 40 5.34 14.72 -2.95
C HIS A 40 3.85 14.65 -3.32
N PRO A 41 3.50 14.77 -4.62
CA PRO A 41 2.18 14.39 -5.12
C PRO A 41 1.79 12.96 -4.72
N ALA A 42 0.50 12.69 -4.55
CA ALA A 42 0.02 11.41 -4.02
C ALA A 42 0.45 10.21 -4.88
N GLU A 43 0.44 10.39 -6.20
CA GLU A 43 0.89 9.43 -7.21
C GLU A 43 2.38 9.05 -7.06
N GLU A 44 3.23 9.97 -6.60
CA GLU A 44 4.65 9.71 -6.34
C GLU A 44 4.83 9.14 -4.94
N GLN A 45 4.03 9.61 -3.98
CA GLN A 45 4.14 9.26 -2.57
C GLN A 45 3.98 7.75 -2.32
N VAL A 46 3.09 7.07 -3.05
CA VAL A 46 2.93 5.60 -2.94
C VAL A 46 4.24 4.85 -3.22
N ILE A 47 5.08 5.33 -4.15
CA ILE A 47 6.37 4.69 -4.46
C ILE A 47 7.33 4.87 -3.27
N TYR A 48 7.38 6.07 -2.68
CA TYR A 48 8.19 6.32 -1.49
C TYR A 48 7.75 5.45 -0.31
N ASP A 49 6.45 5.39 -0.04
CA ASP A 49 5.90 4.62 1.09
C ASP A 49 6.14 3.12 0.92
N TYR A 50 5.99 2.61 -0.31
CA TYR A 50 6.26 1.23 -0.66
C TYR A 50 7.71 0.82 -0.36
N PHE A 51 8.68 1.62 -0.81
CA PHE A 51 10.10 1.31 -0.58
C PHE A 51 10.58 1.66 0.84
N ASP A 52 9.99 2.64 1.51
CA ASP A 52 10.21 2.91 2.94
C ASP A 52 9.73 1.71 3.78
N ALA A 53 8.60 1.09 3.41
CA ALA A 53 8.11 -0.14 4.05
C ALA A 53 9.06 -1.34 3.80
N ILE A 54 9.47 -1.57 2.56
CA ILE A 54 10.48 -2.61 2.22
C ILE A 54 11.77 -2.42 3.01
N ASN A 55 12.27 -1.18 3.10
CA ASN A 55 13.52 -0.86 3.80
C ASN A 55 13.43 -1.10 5.32
N ARG A 56 12.24 -0.93 5.91
CA ARG A 56 11.96 -1.25 7.32
C ARG A 56 11.67 -2.74 7.57
N GLY A 57 11.56 -3.54 6.51
CA GLY A 57 11.13 -4.94 6.58
C GLY A 57 9.64 -5.11 6.87
N ASP A 58 8.84 -4.05 6.72
CA ASP A 58 7.39 -4.07 6.86
C ASP A 58 6.74 -4.48 5.55
N TYR A 59 6.88 -5.77 5.22
CA TYR A 59 6.42 -6.30 3.94
C TYR A 59 4.89 -6.35 3.83
N GLU A 60 4.16 -6.40 4.94
CA GLU A 60 2.70 -6.32 4.90
C GLU A 60 2.27 -4.94 4.40
N ALA A 61 2.81 -3.86 4.99
CA ALA A 61 2.51 -2.50 4.55
C ALA A 61 2.92 -2.27 3.08
N ALA A 62 4.09 -2.77 2.66
CA ALA A 62 4.49 -2.69 1.26
C ALA A 62 3.55 -3.50 0.35
N TYR A 63 3.14 -4.69 0.79
CA TYR A 63 2.24 -5.54 0.02
C TYR A 63 0.90 -4.86 -0.20
N GLU A 64 0.32 -4.27 0.85
CA GLU A 64 -0.97 -3.55 0.85
C GLU A 64 -1.02 -2.37 -0.13
N LEU A 65 0.11 -1.74 -0.43
CA LEU A 65 0.24 -0.62 -1.40
C LEU A 65 0.21 -1.07 -2.87
N ARG A 66 -0.08 -2.34 -3.16
CA ARG A 66 -0.23 -2.88 -4.52
C ARG A 66 -1.71 -3.01 -4.90
N THR A 67 -2.02 -3.05 -6.18
CA THR A 67 -3.39 -3.31 -6.62
C THR A 67 -3.84 -4.73 -6.21
N MET A 68 -5.15 -4.91 -5.95
CA MET A 68 -5.73 -6.22 -5.61
C MET A 68 -5.41 -7.31 -6.66
N SER A 69 -5.34 -6.94 -7.95
CA SER A 69 -4.96 -7.87 -9.02
C SER A 69 -3.52 -8.39 -8.91
N ARG A 70 -2.68 -7.70 -8.13
CA ARG A 70 -1.30 -8.07 -7.78
C ARG A 70 -1.15 -8.60 -6.35
N GLN A 71 -2.24 -8.71 -5.61
CA GLN A 71 -2.30 -9.28 -4.26
C GLN A 71 -3.20 -10.53 -4.19
N PRO A 72 -2.91 -11.62 -4.92
CA PRO A 72 -3.58 -12.87 -4.59
C PRO A 72 -3.21 -13.26 -3.15
N GLN A 73 -4.19 -13.45 -2.26
CA GLN A 73 -3.94 -13.69 -0.82
C GLN A 73 -2.95 -14.82 -0.50
N SER A 74 -2.77 -15.77 -1.42
CA SER A 74 -1.76 -16.85 -1.31
C SER A 74 -0.32 -16.40 -1.56
N ASP A 75 -0.07 -15.12 -1.85
CA ASP A 75 1.15 -14.64 -2.51
C ASP A 75 1.96 -13.64 -1.66
N HIS A 76 1.52 -13.28 -0.45
CA HIS A 76 2.31 -12.41 0.44
C HIS A 76 3.68 -13.05 0.76
N GLN A 77 3.75 -14.37 0.98
CA GLN A 77 5.03 -15.03 1.22
C GLN A 77 5.96 -14.96 0.00
N ALA A 78 5.42 -15.05 -1.22
CA ALA A 78 6.21 -14.91 -2.44
C ALA A 78 6.70 -13.47 -2.61
N PHE A 79 5.87 -12.49 -2.24
CA PHE A 79 6.25 -11.09 -2.17
C PHE A 79 7.39 -10.85 -1.18
N VAL A 80 7.31 -11.38 0.04
CA VAL A 80 8.42 -11.31 1.00
C VAL A 80 9.68 -11.93 0.38
N ALA A 81 9.55 -13.09 -0.26
CA ALA A 81 10.65 -13.81 -0.89
C ALA A 81 11.26 -13.09 -2.10
N SER A 82 10.55 -12.18 -2.76
CA SER A 82 11.10 -11.40 -3.88
C SER A 82 12.05 -10.29 -3.41
N TYR A 83 11.93 -9.82 -2.17
CA TYR A 83 12.76 -8.73 -1.65
C TYR A 83 13.74 -9.17 -0.55
N GLN A 84 13.24 -9.87 0.48
CA GLN A 84 13.99 -10.16 1.72
C GLN A 84 15.37 -10.81 1.51
N PRO A 85 15.56 -11.81 0.62
CA PRO A 85 16.86 -12.44 0.47
C PRO A 85 17.83 -11.64 -0.41
N TYR A 86 17.40 -10.54 -1.02
CA TYR A 86 18.18 -9.77 -2.00
C TYR A 86 18.54 -8.37 -1.53
N ILE A 87 17.67 -7.70 -0.78
CA ILE A 87 17.82 -6.30 -0.40
C ILE A 87 18.23 -6.19 1.06
N LYS A 88 19.33 -5.51 1.33
CA LYS A 88 19.79 -5.16 2.68
C LYS A 88 19.21 -3.82 3.13
N SER A 89 19.20 -2.85 2.22
CA SER A 89 18.57 -1.53 2.42
C SER A 89 18.22 -0.95 1.06
N VAL A 90 17.19 -0.12 1.02
CA VAL A 90 16.75 0.59 -0.18
C VAL A 90 16.20 1.95 0.20
N LYS A 91 16.54 2.98 -0.58
CA LYS A 91 15.96 4.30 -0.47
C LYS A 91 15.67 4.82 -1.87
N VAL A 92 14.49 5.40 -2.06
CA VAL A 92 14.17 6.14 -3.29
C VAL A 92 14.95 7.46 -3.28
N VAL A 93 15.73 7.68 -4.32
CA VAL A 93 16.55 8.89 -4.52
C VAL A 93 15.80 9.89 -5.38
N SER A 94 15.14 9.42 -6.43
CA SER A 94 14.33 10.25 -7.32
C SER A 94 13.18 9.45 -7.92
N VAL A 95 12.08 10.16 -8.17
CA VAL A 95 10.91 9.67 -8.91
C VAL A 95 10.67 10.67 -10.04
N LYS A 96 10.63 10.18 -11.29
CA LYS A 96 10.45 11.01 -12.47
C LYS A 96 9.29 10.47 -13.29
N LYS A 97 8.23 11.27 -13.40
CA LYS A 97 7.08 10.97 -14.26
C LYS A 97 7.49 10.87 -15.73
N LEU A 98 6.91 9.90 -16.43
CA LEU A 98 7.06 9.68 -17.86
C LEU A 98 5.75 10.08 -18.56
N PRO A 99 5.59 11.36 -18.97
CA PRO A 99 4.31 11.87 -19.45
C PRO A 99 3.84 11.18 -20.74
N GLU A 100 4.75 10.73 -21.59
CA GLU A 100 4.41 9.99 -22.81
C GLU A 100 3.75 8.61 -22.57
N PHE A 101 3.91 8.04 -21.37
CA PHE A 101 3.32 6.75 -20.97
C PHE A 101 2.26 6.90 -19.86
N SER A 102 1.95 8.15 -19.48
CA SER A 102 1.05 8.46 -18.38
C SER A 102 -0.30 9.00 -18.86
N SER A 103 -1.33 8.75 -18.07
CA SER A 103 -2.70 9.24 -18.21
C SER A 103 -3.30 9.51 -16.83
N ALA A 104 -4.49 10.11 -16.77
CA ALA A 104 -5.17 10.36 -15.49
C ALA A 104 -5.54 9.08 -14.71
N GLU A 105 -5.63 7.94 -15.39
CA GLU A 105 -6.05 6.66 -14.79
C GLU A 105 -4.86 5.72 -14.50
N ARG A 106 -3.67 6.09 -15.00
CA ARG A 106 -2.48 5.25 -14.96
C ARG A 106 -1.25 6.11 -15.20
N GLU A 107 -0.39 6.22 -14.21
CA GLU A 107 0.82 7.03 -14.29
C GLU A 107 2.06 6.14 -14.24
N GLU A 108 3.06 6.52 -15.03
CA GLU A 108 4.28 5.76 -15.17
C GLU A 108 5.49 6.60 -14.75
N PHE A 109 6.34 5.99 -13.95
CA PHE A 109 7.47 6.64 -13.31
C PHE A 109 8.75 5.85 -13.56
N GLN A 110 9.83 6.59 -13.81
CA GLN A 110 11.19 6.09 -13.64
C GLN A 110 11.67 6.42 -12.23
N VAL A 111 12.22 5.44 -11.54
CA VAL A 111 12.64 5.53 -10.13
C VAL A 111 14.12 5.21 -10.03
N GLU A 112 14.85 6.03 -9.27
CA GLU A 112 16.25 5.77 -8.93
C GLU A 112 16.38 5.38 -7.47
N PHE A 113 17.24 4.40 -7.20
CA PHE A 113 17.44 3.83 -5.88
C PHE A 113 18.88 3.99 -5.39
N ASP A 114 19.02 4.31 -4.12
CA ASP A 114 20.19 3.99 -3.32
C ASP A 114 19.91 2.67 -2.60
N ALA A 115 20.36 1.56 -3.20
CA ALA A 115 20.10 0.21 -2.71
C ALA A 115 21.39 -0.53 -2.40
N THR A 116 21.43 -1.15 -1.21
CA THR A 116 22.47 -2.12 -0.85
C THR A 116 21.89 -3.52 -0.95
N TYR A 117 22.56 -4.39 -1.71
CA TYR A 117 22.11 -5.76 -1.96
C TYR A 117 22.87 -6.76 -1.09
N ILE A 118 22.15 -7.80 -0.63
CA ILE A 118 22.72 -9.01 -0.02
C ILE A 118 23.32 -9.89 -1.13
N LYS A 119 22.58 -10.03 -2.24
CA LYS A 119 22.98 -10.71 -3.48
C LYS A 119 22.20 -10.11 -4.66
N GLN A 120 22.62 -10.40 -5.88
CA GLN A 120 22.00 -9.87 -7.11
C GLN A 120 20.49 -10.09 -7.11
N TYR A 121 19.74 -9.03 -7.39
CA TYR A 121 18.28 -9.07 -7.51
C TYR A 121 17.87 -9.89 -8.73
N PRO A 122 16.80 -10.71 -8.68
CA PRO A 122 16.48 -11.66 -9.73
C PRO A 122 15.71 -11.05 -10.92
N ALA A 123 15.75 -9.73 -11.10
CA ALA A 123 15.37 -9.09 -12.37
C ALA A 123 16.62 -9.09 -13.25
N GLY A 124 16.56 -9.54 -14.52
CA GLY A 124 17.74 -9.94 -15.33
C GLY A 124 18.91 -8.94 -15.45
N SER A 125 18.79 -7.71 -14.96
CA SER A 125 19.85 -6.73 -14.75
C SER A 125 20.72 -6.96 -13.50
N GLY A 126 20.24 -7.72 -12.51
CA GLY A 126 20.85 -7.89 -11.18
C GLY A 126 20.43 -6.83 -10.15
N TYR A 127 19.58 -5.87 -10.53
CA TYR A 127 19.14 -4.73 -9.72
C TYR A 127 17.61 -4.65 -9.66
N LEU A 128 17.10 -3.83 -8.74
CA LEU A 128 15.67 -3.48 -8.68
C LEU A 128 15.15 -2.97 -10.04
N PRO A 129 13.90 -3.30 -10.42
CA PRO A 129 13.21 -2.66 -11.53
C PRO A 129 13.20 -1.13 -11.35
N LEU A 130 13.30 -0.38 -12.45
CA LEU A 130 13.38 1.09 -12.42
C LEU A 130 12.09 1.75 -12.89
N PHE A 131 11.17 1.01 -13.49
CA PHE A 131 9.93 1.56 -14.02
C PHE A 131 8.76 1.04 -13.21
N TYR A 132 7.92 1.95 -12.73
CA TYR A 132 6.76 1.64 -11.90
C TYR A 132 5.53 2.30 -12.46
N VAL A 133 4.43 1.56 -12.41
CA VAL A 133 3.12 2.01 -12.83
C VAL A 133 2.26 2.09 -11.60
N VAL A 134 1.61 3.23 -11.42
CA VAL A 134 0.64 3.47 -10.35
C VAL A 134 -0.72 3.78 -10.95
N VAL A 135 -1.77 3.41 -10.22
CA VAL A 135 -3.16 3.67 -10.58
C VAL A 135 -3.90 4.24 -9.37
N PRO A 136 -4.94 5.07 -9.57
CA PRO A 136 -5.77 5.54 -8.47
C PRO A 136 -6.40 4.37 -7.72
N ASP A 137 -6.46 4.46 -6.39
CA ASP A 137 -7.22 3.51 -5.60
C ASP A 137 -8.73 3.77 -5.74
N THR A 138 -9.44 2.81 -6.33
CA THR A 138 -10.90 2.89 -6.50
C THR A 138 -11.68 2.80 -5.20
N GLN A 139 -11.04 2.36 -4.10
CA GLN A 139 -11.67 2.22 -2.78
C GLN A 139 -11.36 3.40 -1.85
N ASN A 140 -10.24 4.10 -2.07
CA ASN A 140 -9.77 5.19 -1.21
C ASN A 140 -9.47 6.44 -2.07
N GLU A 141 -10.38 7.41 -2.06
CA GLU A 141 -10.26 8.62 -2.89
C GLU A 141 -8.99 9.41 -2.56
N GLY A 142 -8.21 9.73 -3.60
CA GLY A 142 -6.95 10.46 -3.48
C GLY A 142 -5.73 9.59 -3.18
N GLU A 143 -5.92 8.29 -2.95
CA GLU A 143 -4.83 7.33 -2.80
C GLU A 143 -4.48 6.66 -4.12
N TRP A 144 -3.27 6.11 -4.18
CA TRP A 144 -2.70 5.46 -5.37
C TRP A 144 -2.08 4.13 -4.96
N LEU A 145 -2.05 3.18 -5.90
CA LEU A 145 -1.51 1.83 -5.69
C LEU A 145 -0.51 1.46 -6.78
N ILE A 146 0.47 0.63 -6.44
CA ILE A 146 1.44 0.04 -7.37
C ILE A 146 0.74 -1.05 -8.21
N GLU A 147 0.61 -0.83 -9.52
CA GLU A 147 0.03 -1.80 -10.46
C GLU A 147 1.08 -2.75 -11.04
N SER A 148 2.27 -2.24 -11.38
CA SER A 148 3.34 -3.06 -11.95
C SER A 148 4.72 -2.44 -11.83
N GLU A 149 5.74 -3.28 -11.94
CA GLU A 149 7.16 -2.92 -11.96
C GLU A 149 7.86 -3.56 -13.18
N GLY A 150 8.86 -2.88 -13.74
CA GLY A 150 9.51 -3.30 -14.99
C GLY A 150 10.90 -2.71 -15.25
N THR A 151 11.55 -3.20 -16.30
CA THR A 151 12.89 -2.78 -16.73
C THR A 151 12.88 -1.87 -17.97
N GLY A 152 11.71 -1.51 -18.47
CA GLY A 152 11.50 -0.53 -19.54
C GLY A 152 10.03 -0.10 -19.59
N PRO A 153 9.74 1.08 -20.16
CA PRO A 153 8.39 1.47 -20.54
C PRO A 153 7.89 0.70 -21.78
#